data_AF-A0A2V6FHI5-F1
#
_entry.id   AF-A0A2V6FHI5-F1
#
_cell.length_a   1.000
_cell.length_b   1.000
_cell.length_c   1.000
_cell.angle_alpha   90.00
_cell.angle_beta   90.00
_cell.angle_gamma   90.00
#
_symmetry.space_group_name_H-M   'P 1'
#
loop_
_entity.id
_entity.type
_entity.pdbx_description
1 polymer ?
#
loop_
_entity_poly.entity_id
_entity_poly.type
_entity_poly.pdbx_seq_one_letter_code
_entity_poly.pdbx_strand_id
1 'polypeptide(L)'
;MRQTFECVVMLRFELPTREAGKNIGAVMIRTWHPLAINGVHHVSRRVRDMERSLAFYQDVLGFSPKTSFLLDGLRFGIVRNGQ
;
A
#
# COMPACT_ATOMS: atom_id res chain seq x y z
N MET A 1 14.93 -25.28 9.46
CA MET A 1 15.04 -23.83 9.21
C MET A 1 13.65 -23.36 8.73
N ARG A 2 12.97 -22.44 9.44
CA ARG A 2 11.62 -21.99 9.04
C ARG A 2 11.76 -20.86 8.02
N GLN A 3 11.37 -21.10 6.77
CA GLN A 3 11.44 -20.09 5.71
C GLN A 3 10.36 -19.03 5.97
N THR A 4 10.74 -17.75 5.91
CA THR A 4 9.83 -16.62 6.18
C THR A 4 9.56 -15.86 4.89
N PHE A 5 8.33 -15.41 4.72
CA PHE A 5 7.86 -14.71 3.53
C PHE A 5 7.26 -13.36 3.89
N GLU A 6 7.15 -12.44 2.93
CA GLU A 6 6.53 -11.13 3.10
C GLU A 6 5.32 -10.97 2.16
N CYS A 7 4.14 -10.74 2.73
CA CYS A 7 2.97 -10.33 1.94
C CYS A 7 2.84 -8.81 2.00
N VAL A 8 2.64 -8.16 0.86
CA VAL A 8 2.45 -6.71 0.77
C VAL A 8 1.09 -6.42 0.15
N VAL A 9 0.25 -5.72 0.90
CA VAL A 9 -1.05 -5.24 0.44
C VAL A 9 -0.90 -3.79 0.00
N MET A 10 -1.18 -3.51 -1.27
CA MET A 10 -1.23 -2.15 -1.80
C MET A 10 -2.66 -1.63 -1.73
N LEU A 11 -2.90 -0.73 -0.78
CA LEU A 11 -4.15 0.01 -0.66
C LEU A 11 -4.00 1.30 -1.45
N ARG A 12 -4.70 1.41 -2.58
CA ARG A 12 -4.79 2.67 -3.31
C ARG A 12 -6.03 3.40 -2.81
N PHE A 13 -5.84 4.33 -1.87
CA PHE A 13 -6.85 5.34 -1.59
C PHE A 13 -6.79 6.39 -2.70
N GLU A 14 -7.92 6.64 -3.37
CA GLU A 14 -8.04 7.80 -4.25
C GLU A 14 -7.84 9.04 -3.40
N LEU A 15 -6.74 9.75 -3.64
CA LEU A 15 -6.52 11.04 -3.01
C LEU A 15 -7.60 11.99 -3.55
N PRO A 16 -8.37 12.67 -2.69
CA PRO A 16 -9.18 13.78 -3.16
C PRO A 16 -8.20 14.80 -3.76
N THR A 17 -8.23 14.96 -5.08
CA THR A 17 -7.55 16.06 -5.75
C THR A 17 -8.14 17.32 -5.16
N ARG A 18 -7.35 18.05 -4.36
CA ARG A 18 -7.73 19.40 -3.96
C ARG A 18 -8.04 20.17 -5.24
N GLU A 19 -9.30 20.53 -5.44
CA GLU A 19 -9.69 21.59 -6.36
C GLU A 19 -8.76 22.77 -6.07
N ALA A 20 -7.89 23.10 -7.02
CA ALA A 20 -6.97 24.22 -6.92
C ALA A 20 -7.79 25.51 -6.97
N GLY A 21 -8.31 25.90 -5.80
CA GLY A 21 -9.05 27.15 -5.59
C GLY A 21 -8.20 28.33 -6.01
N LYS A 22 -8.55 28.87 -7.17
CA LYS A 22 -7.99 30.05 -7.82
C LYS A 22 -8.24 31.28 -6.96
N ASN A 23 -7.30 31.64 -6.08
CA ASN A 23 -7.26 32.97 -5.48
C ASN A 23 -5.83 33.51 -5.49
N ILE A 24 -5.64 34.47 -6.40
CA ILE A 24 -4.49 35.35 -6.51
C ILE A 24 -4.45 36.29 -5.30
N GLY A 25 -3.53 36.06 -4.37
CA GLY A 25 -3.37 36.93 -3.21
C GLY A 25 -2.19 36.48 -2.38
N ALA A 26 -1.02 37.05 -2.66
CA ALA A 26 0.20 36.79 -1.94
C ALA A 26 0.04 37.10 -0.44
N VAL A 27 -0.01 36.06 0.38
CA VAL A 27 0.36 36.13 1.80
C VAL A 27 1.43 35.05 2.03
N MET A 28 2.67 35.48 1.94
CA MET A 28 3.82 34.75 2.49
C MET A 28 3.73 34.80 4.01
N ILE A 29 3.50 33.66 4.67
CA ILE A 29 4.08 33.27 5.97
C ILE A 29 3.72 31.80 6.26
N ARG A 30 4.78 30.99 6.39
CA ARG A 30 4.91 29.79 7.22
C ARG A 30 3.78 28.75 7.17
N THR A 31 3.97 27.76 6.31
CA THR A 31 3.80 26.38 6.76
C THR A 31 4.86 25.55 6.06
N TRP A 32 5.80 25.02 6.84
CA TRP A 32 6.32 23.69 6.58
C TRP A 32 5.14 22.87 6.08
N HIS A 33 5.15 22.41 4.82
CA HIS A 33 4.15 21.45 4.40
C HIS A 33 4.24 20.36 5.46
N PRO A 34 3.20 20.13 6.28
CA PRO A 34 3.18 18.89 7.00
C PRO A 34 3.33 17.88 5.87
N LEU A 35 4.22 16.91 6.03
CA LEU A 35 4.09 15.65 5.33
C LEU A 35 2.72 15.10 5.76
N ALA A 36 1.65 15.66 5.19
CA ALA A 36 0.30 15.37 5.55
C ALA A 36 0.15 13.93 5.14
N ILE A 37 0.02 13.07 6.15
CA ILE A 37 -0.16 11.64 5.92
C ILE A 37 -1.55 11.52 5.32
N ASN A 38 -1.59 11.50 3.99
CA ASN A 38 -2.84 11.52 3.22
C ASN A 38 -3.46 10.12 3.09
N GLY A 39 -2.87 9.12 3.73
CA GLY A 39 -3.38 7.75 3.77
C GLY A 39 -2.28 6.70 3.91
N VAL A 40 -2.70 5.44 3.89
CA VAL A 40 -1.82 4.27 3.88
C VAL A 40 -1.61 3.82 2.43
N HIS A 41 -0.37 3.79 1.97
CA HIS A 41 -0.04 3.39 0.59
C HIS A 41 0.24 1.87 0.45
N HIS A 42 0.82 1.26 1.48
CA HIS A 42 1.08 -0.18 1.52
C HIS A 42 1.18 -0.66 2.98
N VAL A 43 0.77 -1.91 3.20
CA VAL A 43 0.95 -2.62 4.47
C VAL A 43 1.66 -3.93 4.18
N SER A 44 2.80 -4.18 4.84
CA SER A 44 3.53 -5.45 4.73
C SER A 44 3.39 -6.30 5.98
N ARG A 45 3.39 -7.61 5.82
CA ARG A 45 3.34 -8.58 6.92
C ARG A 45 4.16 -9.82 6.60
N ARG A 46 5.05 -10.18 7.54
CA ARG A 46 5.73 -11.48 7.54
C ARG A 46 4.76 -12.62 7.81
N VAL A 47 4.85 -13.64 6.98
CA VAL A 47 4.05 -14.85 7.07
C VAL A 47 4.92 -16.10 7.00
N ARG A 48 4.39 -17.19 7.55
CA ARG A 48 5.05 -18.51 7.56
C ARG A 48 4.62 -19.39 6.38
N ASP A 49 3.50 -19.04 5.76
CA ASP A 49 2.87 -19.78 4.67
C ASP A 49 2.32 -18.74 3.70
N MET A 50 2.96 -18.62 2.53
CA MET A 50 2.62 -17.61 1.55
C MET A 50 1.29 -17.93 0.88
N GLU A 51 1.11 -19.17 0.47
CA GLU A 51 -0.05 -19.67 -0.26
C GLU A 51 -1.33 -19.47 0.55
N ARG A 52 -1.31 -19.88 1.82
CA ARG A 52 -2.46 -19.69 2.72
C ARG A 52 -2.76 -18.22 2.98
N SER A 53 -1.73 -17.38 3.07
CA SER A 53 -1.91 -15.94 3.30
C SER A 53 -2.48 -15.26 2.05
N LEU A 54 -1.98 -15.61 0.85
CA LEU A 54 -2.50 -15.11 -0.42
C LEU A 54 -3.95 -15.54 -0.64
N ALA A 55 -4.31 -16.79 -0.30
CA ALA A 55 -5.69 -17.28 -0.35
C ALA A 55 -6.60 -16.45 0.57
N PHE A 56 -6.17 -16.16 1.80
CA PHE A 56 -6.95 -15.27 2.69
C PHE A 56 -7.17 -13.88 2.07
N TYR A 57 -6.13 -13.24 1.54
CA TYR A 57 -6.29 -11.91 0.93
C TYR A 57 -7.20 -11.94 -0.31
N GLN A 58 -7.20 -13.03 -1.07
CA GLN A 58 -8.04 -13.18 -2.26
C GLN A 58 -9.48 -13.56 -1.91
N ASP A 59 -9.65 -14.67 -1.21
CA ASP A 59 -10.95 -15.34 -1.07
C ASP A 59 -11.81 -14.69 0.03
N VAL A 60 -11.17 -14.16 1.07
CA VAL A 60 -11.88 -13.55 2.21
C VAL A 60 -12.00 -12.04 2.03
N LEU A 61 -10.92 -11.39 1.57
CA LEU A 61 -10.86 -9.93 1.49
C LEU A 61 -11.03 -9.37 0.08
N GLY A 62 -11.12 -10.22 -0.95
CA GLY A 62 -11.41 -9.80 -2.32
C GLY A 62 -10.24 -9.09 -3.02
N PHE A 63 -9.01 -9.16 -2.50
CA PHE A 63 -7.85 -8.59 -3.18
C PHE A 63 -7.44 -9.44 -4.39
N SER A 64 -6.80 -8.82 -5.38
CA SER A 64 -6.25 -9.52 -6.54
C SER A 64 -4.72 -9.61 -6.46
N PRO A 65 -4.11 -10.74 -6.86
CA PRO A 65 -2.66 -10.81 -7.03
C PRO A 65 -2.17 -9.76 -8.02
N LYS A 66 -1.05 -9.10 -7.69
CA LYS A 66 -0.38 -8.16 -8.59
C LYS A 66 0.92 -8.75 -9.12
N THR A 67 1.79 -9.22 -8.22
CA THR A 67 3.08 -9.80 -8.59
C THR A 67 3.68 -10.59 -7.42
N SER A 68 4.66 -11.44 -7.71
CA SER A 68 5.50 -12.09 -6.71
C SER A 68 6.94 -12.15 -7.19
N PHE A 69 7.90 -11.94 -6.29
CA PHE A 69 9.33 -11.97 -6.60
C PHE A 69 10.16 -12.40 -5.39
N LEU A 70 11.43 -12.76 -5.65
CA LEU A 70 12.43 -13.04 -4.62
C LEU A 70 13.36 -11.84 -4.47
N LEU A 71 13.60 -11.40 -3.24
CA LEU A 71 14.55 -10.35 -2.91
C LEU A 71 15.22 -10.71 -1.58
N ASP A 72 16.56 -10.75 -1.57
CA ASP A 72 17.37 -11.09 -0.40
C ASP A 72 16.96 -12.40 0.30
N GLY A 73 16.58 -13.41 -0.49
CA GLY A 73 16.13 -14.71 0.02
C GLY A 73 14.71 -14.71 0.61
N LEU A 74 14.02 -13.58 0.60
CA LEU A 74 12.61 -13.47 0.97
C LEU A 74 11.72 -13.52 -0.27
N ARG A 75 10.64 -14.28 -0.20
CA ARG A 75 9.59 -14.23 -1.21
C ARG A 75 8.57 -13.17 -0.85
N PHE A 76 8.34 -12.26 -1.78
CA PHE A 76 7.33 -11.23 -1.70
C PHE A 76 6.11 -11.62 -2.51
N GLY A 77 4.92 -11.46 -1.92
CA GLY A 77 3.63 -11.59 -2.60
C GLY A 77 2.89 -10.27 -2.50
N ILE A 78 2.65 -9.61 -3.64
CA ILE A 78 1.95 -8.32 -3.68
C ILE A 78 0.53 -8.52 -4.16
N VAL A 79 -0.42 -8.01 -3.37
CA VAL A 79 -1.84 -7.96 -3.74
C VAL A 79 -2.31 -6.50 -3.83
N ARG A 80 -3.33 -6.26 -4.65
CA ARG A 80 -3.98 -4.95 -4.86
C ARG A 80 -5.48 -5.09 -4.65
N ASN A 81 -6.20 -4.00 -4.40
CA ASN A 81 -7.66 -4.03 -4.34
C ASN A 81 -8.23 -4.78 -5.56
N GLY A 82 -9.21 -5.66 -5.29
CA GLY A 82 -10.06 -6.23 -6.32
C GLY A 82 -10.78 -5.11 -7.07
N GLN A 83 -11.04 -5.32 -8.35
CA GLN A 83 -11.85 -4.39 -9.14
C GLN A 83 -13.26 -4.27 -8.56
#